data_AF-A0A0R2K2T3-F1
#
_entry.id   AF-A0A0R2K2T3-F1
#
_cell.length_a   1.000
_cell.length_b   1.000
_cell.length_c   1.000
_cell.angle_alpha   90.00
_cell.angle_beta   90.00
_cell.angle_gamma   90.00
#
_symmetry.space_group_name_H-M   'P 1'
#
loop_
_entity.id
_entity.type
_entity.pdbx_description
1 polymer ?
#
loop_
_entity_poly.entity_id
_entity_poly.type
_entity_poly.pdbx_seq_one_letter_code
_entity_poly.pdbx_strand_id
1 'polypeptide(L)'
;MAGKKGAKGLSVQAVVATGIGIAIVFVLKRFLPIPTGVPNTTIDLGEAFLAFLGAIFGPAVGGLTAFFAHLFTDLTWGDPWWSWIIADALFGIVIGYSRNFLKVKQEPLTTAKLVKFNVLQVAANIVCWGVIAPLGDIWIYSQPAGKVFLQGIVATLTNSIAIGVVATLLLIAYGKTQTQNKKLTKE
;
A
#
# COMPACT_ATOMS: atom_id res chain seq x y z
N MET A 1 16.78 -35.38 16.39
CA MET A 1 15.38 -34.93 16.58
C MET A 1 15.23 -33.55 15.94
N ALA A 2 14.47 -33.43 14.85
CA ALA A 2 14.26 -32.17 14.16
C ALA A 2 13.31 -31.29 14.99
N GLY A 3 13.81 -30.17 15.52
CA GLY A 3 12.99 -29.20 16.24
C GLY A 3 11.95 -28.59 15.30
N LYS A 4 10.67 -28.81 15.59
CA LYS A 4 9.55 -28.09 14.96
C LYS A 4 9.79 -26.59 15.14
N LYS A 5 10.17 -25.88 14.08
CA LYS A 5 10.11 -24.42 14.04
C LYS A 5 8.63 -24.03 14.11
N GLY A 6 8.13 -23.75 15.31
CA GLY A 6 6.81 -23.13 15.48
C GLY A 6 6.76 -21.84 14.66
N ALA A 7 5.65 -21.60 13.97
CA ALA A 7 5.45 -20.37 13.20
C ALA A 7 5.67 -19.17 14.13
N LYS A 8 6.70 -18.36 13.85
CA LYS A 8 6.91 -17.09 14.56
C LYS A 8 5.78 -16.15 14.14
N GLY A 9 4.90 -15.80 15.08
CA GLY A 9 3.85 -14.79 14.87
C GLY A 9 4.42 -13.40 14.53
N LEU A 10 3.54 -12.44 14.26
CA LEU A 10 3.93 -11.04 14.01
C LEU A 10 4.70 -10.47 15.21
N SER A 11 5.73 -9.66 14.92
CA SER A 11 6.43 -8.93 15.97
C SER A 11 5.53 -7.84 16.56
N VAL A 12 5.80 -7.43 17.81
CA VAL A 12 5.09 -6.30 18.44
C VAL A 12 5.17 -5.04 17.57
N GLN A 13 6.33 -4.77 16.97
CA GLN A 13 6.50 -3.65 16.03
C GLN A 13 5.57 -3.77 14.81
N ALA A 14 5.38 -4.97 14.26
CA ALA A 14 4.48 -5.18 13.13
C ALA A 14 3.02 -4.97 13.54
N VAL A 15 2.61 -5.43 14.72
CA VAL A 15 1.24 -5.22 15.24
C VAL A 15 0.96 -3.73 15.46
N VAL A 16 1.88 -3.02 16.12
CA VAL A 16 1.75 -1.57 16.36
C VAL A 16 1.74 -0.79 15.04
N ALA A 17 2.65 -1.13 14.11
CA ALA A 17 2.68 -0.50 12.79
C ALA A 17 1.37 -0.70 12.03
N THR A 18 0.78 -1.90 12.09
CA THR A 18 -0.53 -2.18 11.49
C THR A 18 -1.61 -1.28 12.10
N GLY A 19 -1.72 -1.21 13.44
CA GLY A 19 -2.74 -0.39 14.11
C GLY A 19 -2.63 1.10 13.79
N ILE A 20 -1.41 1.66 13.86
CA ILE A 20 -1.15 3.07 13.49
C ILE A 20 -1.44 3.29 12.00
N GLY A 21 -1.01 2.34 11.16
CA GLY A 21 -1.25 2.36 9.73
C GLY A 21 -2.73 2.43 9.40
N ILE A 22 -3.54 1.57 10.02
CA ILE A 22 -4.99 1.54 9.82
C ILE A 22 -5.60 2.90 10.15
N ALA A 23 -5.27 3.47 11.32
CA ALA A 23 -5.80 4.75 11.74
C ALA A 23 -5.44 5.90 10.78
N ILE A 24 -4.18 5.99 10.35
CA ILE A 24 -3.73 7.07 9.45
C ILE A 24 -4.35 6.92 8.06
N VAL A 25 -4.31 5.72 7.47
CA VAL A 25 -4.86 5.47 6.13
C VAL A 25 -6.37 5.70 6.14
N PHE A 26 -7.08 5.24 7.17
CA PHE A 26 -8.51 5.51 7.35
C PHE A 26 -8.81 7.02 7.39
N VAL A 27 -8.08 7.80 8.18
CA VAL A 27 -8.29 9.25 8.30
C VAL A 27 -8.06 9.94 6.95
N LEU A 28 -6.99 9.58 6.24
CA LEU A 28 -6.68 10.15 4.92
C LEU A 28 -7.78 9.83 3.90
N LYS A 29 -8.18 8.55 3.80
CA LYS A 29 -9.27 8.09 2.93
C LYS A 29 -10.59 8.81 3.24
N ARG A 30 -10.91 8.96 4.53
CA ARG A 30 -12.23 9.43 4.97
C ARG A 30 -12.40 10.94 4.92
N PHE A 31 -11.34 11.69 5.25
CA PHE A 31 -11.43 13.13 5.50
C PHE A 31 -10.63 13.99 4.51
N LEU A 32 -9.76 13.38 3.69
CA LEU A 32 -9.01 14.11 2.66
C LEU A 32 -9.17 13.54 1.23
N PRO A 33 -10.37 13.09 0.80
CA PRO A 33 -10.56 12.67 -0.58
C PRO A 33 -10.53 13.88 -1.53
N ILE A 34 -9.66 13.84 -2.54
CA ILE A 34 -9.65 14.86 -3.60
C ILE A 34 -10.47 14.32 -4.79
N PRO A 35 -11.54 15.01 -5.23
CA PRO A 35 -12.41 14.50 -6.29
C PRO A 35 -11.69 14.48 -7.65
N THR A 36 -11.90 13.41 -8.41
CA THR A 36 -11.34 13.27 -9.78
C THR A 36 -12.32 13.68 -10.88
N GLY A 37 -13.59 13.92 -10.52
CA GLY A 37 -14.69 14.10 -11.48
C GLY A 37 -15.29 12.78 -11.98
N VAL A 38 -14.68 11.63 -11.68
CA VAL A 38 -15.25 10.30 -11.92
C VAL A 38 -15.98 9.83 -10.66
N PRO A 39 -17.24 9.33 -10.76
CA PRO A 39 -18.01 8.89 -9.60
C PRO A 39 -17.25 7.86 -8.77
N ASN A 40 -17.28 7.99 -7.44
CA ASN A 40 -16.64 7.07 -6.49
C ASN A 40 -15.13 6.85 -6.75
N THR A 41 -14.44 7.83 -7.36
CA THR A 41 -13.00 7.77 -7.55
C THR A 41 -12.35 9.07 -7.11
N THR A 42 -11.42 8.96 -6.19
CA THR A 42 -10.74 10.08 -5.55
C THR A 42 -9.23 9.90 -5.67
N ILE A 43 -8.48 10.99 -5.56
CA ILE A 43 -7.04 10.90 -5.31
C ILE A 43 -6.88 10.68 -3.81
N ASP A 44 -6.24 9.56 -3.45
CA ASP A 44 -6.12 9.13 -2.08
C ASP A 44 -4.64 9.13 -1.62
N LEU A 45 -4.34 9.99 -0.65
CA LEU A 45 -3.02 10.05 -0.03
C LEU A 45 -2.79 8.89 0.96
N GLY A 46 -3.86 8.21 1.38
CA GLY A 46 -3.82 6.99 2.18
C GLY A 46 -3.05 5.89 1.48
N GLU A 47 -3.21 5.71 0.16
CA GLU A 47 -2.45 4.74 -0.64
C GLU A 47 -0.94 5.01 -0.64
N ALA A 48 -0.55 6.28 -0.71
CA ALA A 48 0.86 6.65 -0.62
C ALA A 48 1.45 6.36 0.76
N PHE A 49 0.71 6.65 1.83
CA PHE A 49 1.14 6.32 3.19
C PHE A 49 1.20 4.81 3.42
N LEU A 50 0.21 4.06 2.91
CA LEU A 50 0.18 2.61 2.91
C LEU A 50 1.41 2.02 2.23
N ALA A 51 1.75 2.49 1.03
CA ALA A 51 2.91 2.03 0.28
C ALA A 51 4.21 2.27 1.04
N PHE A 52 4.36 3.45 1.66
CA PHE A 52 5.46 3.75 2.57
C PHE A 52 5.51 2.78 3.75
N LEU A 53 4.40 2.59 4.46
CA LEU A 53 4.33 1.71 5.62
C LEU A 53 4.68 0.26 5.26
N GLY A 54 4.09 -0.26 4.18
CA GLY A 54 4.37 -1.58 3.64
C GLY A 54 5.85 -1.74 3.27
N ALA A 55 6.46 -0.75 2.63
CA ALA A 55 7.88 -0.76 2.28
C ALA A 55 8.82 -0.83 3.50
N ILE A 56 8.39 -0.32 4.66
CA ILE A 56 9.19 -0.35 5.90
C ILE A 56 8.95 -1.62 6.73
N PHE A 57 7.70 -2.07 6.83
CA PHE A 57 7.30 -3.14 7.77
C PHE A 57 6.97 -4.48 7.09
N GLY A 58 6.72 -4.49 5.79
CA GLY A 58 6.62 -5.68 4.96
C GLY A 58 5.19 -6.07 4.56
N PRO A 59 5.04 -7.20 3.83
CA PRO A 59 3.78 -7.60 3.20
C PRO A 59 2.60 -7.73 4.16
N ALA A 60 2.80 -8.36 5.32
CA ALA A 60 1.73 -8.56 6.28
C ALA A 60 1.18 -7.24 6.85
N VAL A 61 2.07 -6.28 7.14
CA VAL A 61 1.64 -4.96 7.64
C VAL A 61 0.92 -4.19 6.54
N GLY A 62 1.46 -4.17 5.32
CA GLY A 62 0.79 -3.53 4.18
C GLY A 62 -0.60 -4.12 3.93
N GLY A 63 -0.72 -5.45 3.80
CA GLY A 63 -2.00 -6.11 3.53
C GLY A 63 -3.05 -5.89 4.61
N LEU A 64 -2.68 -6.08 5.89
CA LEU A 64 -3.61 -5.88 7.01
C LEU A 64 -4.02 -4.41 7.15
N THR A 65 -3.08 -3.48 6.98
CA THR A 65 -3.40 -2.05 7.03
C THR A 65 -4.37 -1.66 5.92
N ALA A 66 -4.11 -2.09 4.68
CA ALA A 66 -4.97 -1.77 3.54
C ALA A 66 -6.38 -2.33 3.72
N PHE A 67 -6.49 -3.62 4.07
CA PHE A 67 -7.76 -4.31 4.28
C PHE A 67 -8.63 -3.61 5.31
N PHE A 68 -8.10 -3.41 6.53
CA PHE A 68 -8.88 -2.85 7.62
C PHE A 68 -9.13 -1.35 7.46
N ALA A 69 -8.19 -0.59 6.90
CA ALA A 69 -8.42 0.81 6.63
C ALA A 69 -9.57 1.00 5.63
N HIS A 70 -9.55 0.27 4.50
CA HIS A 70 -10.63 0.35 3.51
C HIS A 70 -11.97 -0.11 4.10
N LEU A 71 -12.00 -1.27 4.78
CA LEU A 71 -13.20 -1.77 5.43
C LEU A 71 -13.81 -0.74 6.39
N PHE A 72 -13.00 -0.14 7.25
CA PHE A 72 -13.50 0.88 8.18
C PHE A 72 -13.92 2.16 7.47
N THR A 73 -13.25 2.55 6.39
CA THR A 73 -13.68 3.69 5.58
C THR A 73 -15.07 3.43 4.99
N ASP A 74 -15.29 2.28 4.36
CA ASP A 74 -16.60 1.92 3.76
C ASP A 74 -17.72 1.90 4.79
N LEU A 75 -17.47 1.33 5.97
CA LEU A 75 -18.45 1.29 7.06
C LEU A 75 -18.89 2.68 7.55
N THR A 76 -18.18 3.75 7.22
CA THR A 76 -18.62 5.13 7.51
C THR A 76 -19.49 5.76 6.43
N TRP A 77 -19.61 5.13 5.26
CA TRP A 77 -20.46 5.56 4.15
C TRP A 77 -21.61 4.59 3.86
N GLY A 78 -21.46 3.31 4.18
CA GLY A 78 -22.45 2.27 3.95
C GLY A 78 -21.86 0.87 4.05
N ASP A 79 -22.22 0.02 3.09
CA ASP A 79 -21.79 -1.38 3.06
C ASP A 79 -20.34 -1.55 2.54
N PRO A 80 -19.58 -2.54 3.06
CA PRO A 80 -18.26 -2.88 2.55
C PRO A 80 -18.25 -3.22 1.06
N TRP A 81 -17.37 -2.57 0.30
CA TRP A 81 -17.19 -2.79 -1.12
C TRP A 81 -16.07 -3.79 -1.39
N TRP A 82 -16.41 -5.08 -1.28
CA TRP A 82 -15.46 -6.19 -1.16
C TRP A 82 -14.45 -6.32 -2.30
N SER A 83 -14.85 -6.07 -3.55
CA SER A 83 -13.94 -6.09 -4.70
C SER A 83 -12.76 -5.14 -4.52
N TRP A 84 -13.02 -3.95 -3.96
CA TRP A 84 -12.01 -2.93 -3.72
C TRP A 84 -11.22 -3.18 -2.42
N ILE A 85 -11.88 -3.61 -1.35
CA ILE A 85 -11.20 -4.02 -0.10
C ILE A 85 -10.18 -5.14 -0.37
N ILE A 86 -10.54 -6.13 -1.18
CA ILE A 86 -9.66 -7.23 -1.57
C ILE A 86 -8.51 -6.72 -2.45
N ALA A 87 -8.81 -5.84 -3.42
CA ALA A 87 -7.78 -5.23 -4.27
C ALA A 87 -6.75 -4.44 -3.43
N ASP A 88 -7.19 -3.63 -2.47
CA ASP A 88 -6.31 -2.88 -1.56
C ASP A 88 -5.47 -3.82 -0.68
N ALA A 89 -6.05 -4.90 -0.15
CA ALA A 89 -5.31 -5.90 0.63
C ALA A 89 -4.20 -6.55 -0.20
N LEU A 90 -4.50 -6.94 -1.45
CA LEU A 90 -3.52 -7.51 -2.38
C LEU A 90 -2.44 -6.48 -2.75
N PHE A 91 -2.84 -5.24 -3.03
CA PHE A 91 -1.90 -4.15 -3.28
C PHE A 91 -0.95 -3.97 -2.09
N GLY A 92 -1.48 -3.90 -0.86
CA GLY A 92 -0.72 -3.77 0.38
C GLY A 92 0.32 -4.89 0.58
N ILE A 93 -0.04 -6.13 0.26
CA ILE A 93 0.88 -7.28 0.30
C ILE A 93 1.99 -7.13 -0.75
N VAL A 94 1.62 -6.82 -2.00
CA VAL A 94 2.55 -6.70 -3.12
C VAL A 94 3.51 -5.54 -2.90
N ILE A 95 3.00 -4.36 -2.55
CA ILE A 95 3.86 -3.19 -2.29
C ILE A 95 4.73 -3.41 -1.05
N GLY A 96 4.22 -4.14 -0.04
CA GLY A 96 5.00 -4.50 1.14
C GLY A 96 6.17 -5.44 0.84
N TYR A 97 6.13 -6.21 -0.25
CA TYR A 97 7.27 -7.00 -0.71
C TYR A 97 8.50 -6.13 -1.02
N SER A 98 8.28 -4.85 -1.36
CA SER A 98 9.38 -3.92 -1.64
C SER A 98 10.39 -3.79 -0.51
N ARG A 99 9.98 -4.05 0.75
CA ARG A 99 10.86 -4.11 1.90
C ARG A 99 12.09 -5.00 1.68
N ASN A 100 11.93 -6.10 0.94
CA ASN A 100 12.99 -7.09 0.72
C ASN A 100 14.16 -6.58 -0.12
N PHE A 101 13.90 -5.62 -1.02
CA PHE A 101 14.95 -5.01 -1.84
C PHE A 101 15.28 -3.57 -1.44
N LEU A 102 14.34 -2.84 -0.81
CA LEU A 102 14.61 -1.50 -0.29
C LEU A 102 15.53 -1.57 0.93
N LYS A 103 15.18 -2.42 1.92
CA LYS A 103 15.92 -2.62 3.17
C LYS A 103 16.35 -1.30 3.84
N VAL A 104 15.44 -0.32 3.87
CA VAL A 104 15.73 1.08 4.24
C VAL A 104 16.34 1.19 5.65
N LYS A 105 16.02 0.26 6.55
CA LYS A 105 16.55 0.20 7.93
C LYS A 105 18.00 -0.31 8.03
N GLN A 106 18.54 -0.94 6.99
CA GLN A 106 19.86 -1.59 7.03
C GLN A 106 20.82 -1.08 5.97
N GLU A 107 20.30 -0.62 4.84
CA GLU A 107 21.08 -0.26 3.67
C GLU A 107 20.71 1.15 3.18
N PRO A 108 21.65 1.88 2.57
CA PRO A 108 21.35 3.17 1.98
C PRO A 108 20.26 3.04 0.91
N LEU A 109 19.38 4.04 0.86
CA LEU A 109 18.38 4.17 -0.17
C LEU A 109 19.04 4.77 -1.42
N THR A 110 19.11 4.00 -2.49
CA THR A 110 19.68 4.42 -3.78
C THR A 110 18.58 4.75 -4.79
N THR A 111 18.90 5.54 -5.81
CA THR A 111 17.97 5.83 -6.90
C THR A 111 17.49 4.55 -7.60
N ALA A 112 18.37 3.56 -7.79
CA ALA A 112 17.99 2.28 -8.39
C ALA A 112 16.93 1.53 -7.58
N LYS A 113 17.02 1.56 -6.24
CA LYS A 113 16.02 0.99 -5.33
C LYS A 113 14.67 1.72 -5.44
N LEU A 114 14.69 3.05 -5.54
CA LEU A 114 13.49 3.88 -5.72
C LEU A 114 12.83 3.66 -7.08
N VAL A 115 13.60 3.52 -8.15
CA VAL A 115 13.08 3.17 -9.48
C VAL A 115 12.41 1.80 -9.43
N LYS A 116 13.07 0.80 -8.84
CA LYS A 116 12.49 -0.55 -8.69
C LYS A 116 11.19 -0.55 -7.87
N PHE A 117 11.13 0.24 -6.79
CA PHE A 117 9.90 0.45 -6.02
C PHE A 117 8.79 1.07 -6.87
N ASN A 118 9.11 2.07 -7.68
CA ASN A 118 8.13 2.72 -8.54
C ASN A 118 7.65 1.84 -9.71
N VAL A 119 8.50 0.98 -10.25
CA VAL A 119 8.06 -0.03 -11.23
C VAL A 119 7.10 -1.03 -10.58
N LEU A 120 7.41 -1.50 -9.38
CA LEU A 120 6.54 -2.41 -8.63
C LEU A 120 5.18 -1.78 -8.32
N GLN A 121 5.16 -0.53 -7.83
CA GLN A 121 3.91 0.13 -7.45
C GLN A 121 3.00 0.37 -8.67
N VAL A 122 3.54 0.79 -9.82
CA VAL A 122 2.73 0.97 -11.05
C VAL A 122 2.15 -0.37 -11.51
N ALA A 123 2.97 -1.43 -11.53
CA ALA A 123 2.50 -2.76 -11.92
C ALA A 123 1.42 -3.28 -10.97
N ALA A 124 1.61 -3.11 -9.66
CA ALA A 124 0.63 -3.48 -8.65
C ALA A 124 -0.67 -2.67 -8.81
N ASN A 125 -0.57 -1.38 -9.12
CA ASN A 125 -1.72 -0.52 -9.35
C ASN A 125 -2.58 -1.01 -10.52
N ILE A 126 -1.94 -1.27 -11.66
CA ILE A 126 -2.62 -1.76 -12.86
C ILE A 126 -3.34 -3.09 -12.58
N VAL A 127 -2.70 -4.01 -11.86
CA VAL A 127 -3.30 -5.30 -11.53
C VAL A 127 -4.48 -5.13 -10.56
N CYS A 128 -4.32 -4.34 -9.50
CA CYS A 128 -5.34 -4.24 -8.45
C CYS A 128 -6.54 -3.39 -8.90
N TRP A 129 -6.31 -2.18 -9.39
CA TRP A 129 -7.39 -1.25 -9.76
C TRP A 129 -7.74 -1.30 -11.25
N GLY A 130 -6.81 -1.66 -12.14
CA GLY A 130 -7.12 -1.79 -13.57
C GLY A 130 -7.78 -3.13 -13.95
N VAL A 131 -7.62 -4.17 -13.12
CA VAL A 131 -8.10 -5.53 -13.43
C VAL A 131 -8.94 -6.12 -12.32
N ILE A 132 -8.38 -6.32 -11.11
CA ILE A 132 -9.05 -7.07 -10.05
C ILE A 132 -10.34 -6.38 -9.57
N ALA A 133 -10.26 -5.10 -9.21
CA ALA A 133 -11.43 -4.37 -8.71
C ALA A 133 -12.56 -4.25 -9.76
N PRO A 134 -12.32 -3.83 -11.02
CA PRO A 134 -13.38 -3.75 -12.03
C PRO A 134 -14.02 -5.10 -12.37
N LEU A 135 -13.22 -6.17 -12.45
CA LEU A 135 -13.77 -7.52 -12.67
C LEU A 135 -14.60 -7.99 -11.48
N GLY A 136 -14.15 -7.70 -10.25
CA GLY A 136 -14.92 -7.94 -9.03
C GLY A 136 -16.24 -7.16 -9.02
N ASP A 137 -16.23 -5.90 -9.45
CA ASP A 137 -17.45 -5.07 -9.51
C ASP A 137 -18.48 -5.60 -10.48
N ILE A 138 -18.04 -6.13 -11.63
CA ILE A 138 -18.92 -6.79 -12.59
C ILE A 138 -19.47 -8.09 -11.99
N TRP A 139 -18.61 -8.90 -11.39
CA TRP A 139 -18.98 -10.24 -10.96
C TRP A 139 -19.84 -10.26 -9.69
N ILE A 140 -19.51 -9.43 -8.70
CA ILE A 140 -20.18 -9.40 -7.40
C ILE A 140 -21.40 -8.47 -7.44
N TYR A 141 -21.27 -7.31 -8.09
CA TYR A 141 -22.26 -6.24 -8.01
C TYR A 141 -22.96 -5.94 -9.34
N SER A 142 -22.69 -6.72 -10.39
CA SER A 142 -23.29 -6.55 -11.73
C SER A 142 -23.18 -5.11 -12.26
N GLN A 143 -22.10 -4.41 -11.93
CA GLN A 143 -21.90 -3.03 -12.36
C GLN A 143 -21.61 -2.94 -13.86
N PRO A 144 -22.01 -1.85 -14.54
CA PRO A 144 -21.70 -1.65 -15.96
C PRO A 144 -20.19 -1.58 -16.21
N ALA A 145 -19.70 -2.41 -17.15
CA ALA A 145 -18.26 -2.52 -17.44
C ALA A 145 -17.59 -1.18 -17.76
N GLY A 146 -18.19 -0.35 -18.63
CA GLY A 146 -17.63 0.95 -18.99
C GLY A 146 -17.42 1.89 -17.80
N LYS A 147 -18.32 1.84 -16.81
CA LYS A 147 -18.22 2.63 -15.58
C LYS A 147 -17.03 2.18 -14.73
N VAL A 148 -16.96 0.89 -14.43
CA VAL A 148 -15.96 0.36 -13.47
C VAL A 148 -14.56 0.33 -14.05
N PHE A 149 -14.41 0.11 -15.36
CA PHE A 149 -13.11 0.23 -16.01
C PHE A 149 -12.64 1.69 -16.08
N LEU A 150 -13.54 2.67 -16.27
CA LEU A 150 -13.18 4.08 -16.17
C LEU A 150 -12.69 4.42 -14.75
N GLN A 151 -13.42 3.99 -13.72
CA GLN A 151 -13.02 4.14 -12.31
C GLN A 151 -11.65 3.49 -12.06
N GLY A 152 -11.45 2.26 -12.51
CA GLY A 152 -10.20 1.52 -12.36
C GLY A 152 -8.99 2.16 -13.02
N ILE A 153 -9.15 2.69 -14.24
CA ILE A 153 -8.10 3.42 -14.96
C ILE A 153 -7.75 4.72 -14.21
N VAL A 154 -8.76 5.50 -13.81
CA VAL A 154 -8.54 6.76 -13.10
C VAL A 154 -7.85 6.50 -11.76
N ALA A 155 -8.32 5.52 -10.99
CA ALA A 155 -7.70 5.10 -9.73
C ALA A 155 -6.25 4.65 -9.93
N THR A 156 -5.99 3.82 -10.95
CA THR A 156 -4.63 3.37 -11.31
C THR A 156 -3.69 4.57 -11.53
N LEU A 157 -4.13 5.58 -12.28
CA LEU A 157 -3.33 6.76 -12.57
C LEU A 157 -3.11 7.63 -11.33
N THR A 158 -4.18 7.96 -10.60
CA THR A 158 -4.13 8.87 -9.46
C THR A 158 -3.32 8.27 -8.32
N ASN A 159 -3.53 6.98 -8.01
CA ASN A 159 -2.76 6.27 -6.99
C ASN A 159 -1.29 6.14 -7.40
N SER A 160 -1.01 5.79 -8.66
CA SER A 160 0.38 5.69 -9.15
C SER A 160 1.15 7.00 -9.00
N ILE A 161 0.50 8.14 -9.27
CA ILE A 161 1.09 9.48 -9.09
C ILE A 161 1.26 9.79 -7.60
N ALA A 162 0.22 9.60 -6.79
CA ALA A 162 0.26 9.87 -5.35
C ALA A 162 1.36 9.07 -4.65
N ILE A 163 1.46 7.77 -4.92
CA ILE A 163 2.52 6.90 -4.39
C ILE A 163 3.87 7.33 -4.94
N GLY A 164 3.97 7.54 -6.25
CA GLY A 164 5.23 7.86 -6.91
C GLY A 164 5.87 9.15 -6.40
N VAL A 165 5.07 10.13 -5.99
CA VAL A 165 5.53 11.36 -5.36
C VAL A 165 5.65 11.18 -3.85
N VAL A 166 4.54 10.96 -3.15
CA VAL A 166 4.48 11.07 -1.68
C VAL A 166 5.18 9.91 -0.99
N ALA A 167 4.92 8.65 -1.40
CA ALA A 167 5.59 7.50 -0.77
C ALA A 167 7.10 7.53 -1.02
N THR A 168 7.53 7.91 -2.23
CA THR A 168 8.95 8.10 -2.55
C THR A 168 9.59 9.16 -1.65
N LEU A 169 8.96 10.32 -1.46
CA LEU A 169 9.46 11.37 -0.58
C LEU A 169 9.54 10.90 0.88
N LEU A 170 8.53 10.19 1.37
CA LEU A 170 8.52 9.61 2.71
C LEU A 170 9.63 8.57 2.89
N LEU A 171 9.88 7.72 1.89
CA LEU A 171 10.98 6.77 1.90
C LEU A 171 12.35 7.46 1.94
N ILE A 172 12.53 8.53 1.16
CA ILE A 172 13.76 9.34 1.18
C ILE A 172 13.95 9.99 2.55
N ALA A 173 12.92 10.64 3.08
CA ALA A 173 12.97 11.29 4.39
C ALA A 173 13.28 10.30 5.50
N TYR A 174 12.59 9.15 5.52
CA TYR A 174 12.84 8.08 6.48
C TYR A 174 14.23 7.47 6.32
N GLY A 175 14.71 7.26 5.09
CA GLY A 175 16.05 6.74 4.82
C GLY A 175 17.16 7.64 5.39
N LYS A 176 16.95 8.96 5.39
CA LYS A 176 17.87 9.94 6.00
C LYS A 176 17.91 9.88 7.53
N THR A 177 16.88 9.35 8.19
CA THR A 177 16.87 9.19 9.65
C THR A 177 17.52 7.88 10.11
N GLN A 178 17.76 6.93 9.21
CA GLN A 178 18.37 5.65 9.56
C GLN A 178 19.88 5.80 9.72
N THR A 179 20.41 5.29 10.83
CA THR A 179 21.85 5.13 11.02
C THR A 179 22.36 4.04 10.08
N GLN A 180 23.07 4.46 9.05
CA GLN A 180 23.73 3.53 8.14
C GLN A 180 24.86 2.86 8.92
N ASN A 181 24.86 1.54 9.01
CA ASN A 181 25.96 0.77 9.59
C ASN A 181 27.22 1.00 8.74
N LYS A 182 27.95 2.08 9.00
CA LYS A 182 29.32 2.23 8.51
C LYS A 182 30.09 1.09 9.15
N LYS A 183 30.50 0.11 8.34
CA LYS A 183 31.49 -0.87 8.77
C LYS A 183 32.68 -0.06 9.28
N LEU A 184 32.99 -0.19 10.57
CA LEU A 184 34.23 0.31 11.14
C LEU A 184 35.36 -0.41 10.39
N THR A 185 35.93 0.23 9.37
CA THR A 185 37.26 -0.14 8.88
C THR A 185 38.22 0.23 10.00
N LYS A 186 38.73 -0.78 10.71
CA LYS A 186 39.91 -0.61 11.55
C LYS A 186 41.06 -0.21 10.62
N GLU A 187 41.67 0.94 10.91
CA GLU A 187 43.04 1.24 10.49
C GLU A 187 44.01 0.22 11.11
#